data_AF-A0AA86GST3-F1
#
_entry.id   AF-A0AA86GST3-F1
#
_cell.length_a   1.000
_cell.length_b   1.000
_cell.length_c   1.000
_cell.angle_alpha   90.00
_cell.angle_beta   90.00
_cell.angle_gamma   90.00
#
_symmetry.space_group_name_H-M   'P 1'
#
loop_
_entity.id
_entity.type
_entity.pdbx_description
1 polymer ?
#
loop_
_entity_poly.entity_id
_entity_poly.type
_entity_poly.pdbx_seq_one_letter_code
_entity_poly.pdbx_strand_id
1 'polypeptide(L)'
;MKIKTKFAALLAILSIGLSTPALAHPKLVSSTPAASATVGATNRLTLTFSERLMPRLSGVDLAMTGMPGMANHAPMKIGGATTAVGVRWCRFSGQGVKLVPT
;
A
#
# COMPACT_ATOMS: atom_id res chain seq x y z
N MET A 1 34.74 39.09 -27.96
CA MET A 1 33.65 38.09 -27.83
C MET A 1 34.25 36.73 -27.50
N LYS A 2 34.30 36.29 -26.23
CA LYS A 2 34.77 34.92 -25.87
C LYS A 2 34.45 34.46 -24.43
N ILE A 3 33.43 35.04 -23.78
CA ILE A 3 33.06 34.74 -22.38
C ILE A 3 31.78 33.89 -22.26
N LYS A 4 31.01 33.73 -23.34
CA LYS A 4 29.67 33.10 -23.28
C LYS A 4 29.70 31.56 -23.26
N THR A 5 30.84 30.92 -23.54
CA THR A 5 30.93 29.46 -23.75
C THR A 5 31.20 28.65 -22.46
N LYS A 6 31.66 29.30 -21.37
CA LYS A 6 32.01 28.61 -20.11
C LYS A 6 30.81 28.42 -19.16
N PHE A 7 29.77 29.25 -19.29
CA PHE A 7 28.56 29.17 -18.46
C PHE A 7 27.62 28.02 -18.86
N ALA A 8 27.64 27.62 -20.14
CA ALA A 8 26.83 26.50 -20.62
C ALA A 8 27.28 25.15 -20.01
N ALA A 9 28.58 25.00 -19.73
CA ALA A 9 29.12 23.77 -19.14
C ALA A 9 28.74 23.60 -17.66
N LEU A 10 28.55 24.70 -16.91
CA LEU A 10 28.21 24.63 -15.48
C LEU A 10 26.74 24.20 -15.25
N LEU A 11 25.83 24.59 -16.14
CA LEU A 11 24.42 24.19 -16.10
C LEU A 11 24.18 22.72 -16.48
N ALA A 12 25.07 22.13 -17.30
CA ALA A 12 25.00 20.71 -17.66
C ALA A 12 25.38 19.78 -16.50
N ILE A 13 26.14 20.25 -15.50
CA ILE A 13 26.54 19.45 -14.34
C ILE A 13 25.44 19.41 -13.27
N LEU A 14 24.60 20.45 -13.20
CA LEU A 14 23.48 20.51 -12.23
C LEU A 14 22.30 19.62 -12.61
N SER A 15 22.27 19.07 -13.83
CA SER A 15 21.21 18.17 -14.31
C SER A 15 21.47 16.68 -14.03
N ILE A 16 22.55 16.36 -13.32
CA ILE A 16 22.82 14.99 -12.83
C ILE A 16 21.90 14.73 -11.64
N GLY A 17 20.65 14.41 -11.97
CA GLY A 17 19.75 13.54 -11.22
C GLY A 17 19.60 13.82 -9.72
N LEU A 18 18.61 14.63 -9.37
CA LEU A 18 17.87 14.46 -8.12
C LEU A 18 17.13 13.12 -8.18
N SER A 19 17.87 12.02 -8.01
CA SER A 19 17.29 10.70 -7.83
C SER A 19 16.69 10.67 -6.44
N THR A 20 15.41 11.01 -6.34
CA THR A 20 14.67 10.82 -5.10
C THR A 20 14.73 9.34 -4.74
N PRO A 21 15.08 8.97 -3.50
CA PRO A 21 15.10 7.57 -3.11
C PRO A 21 13.71 6.98 -3.37
N ALA A 22 13.64 6.01 -4.27
CA ALA A 22 12.44 5.23 -4.44
C ALA A 22 12.19 4.50 -3.11
N LEU A 23 11.10 4.83 -2.42
CA LEU A 23 10.61 4.06 -1.28
C LEU A 23 10.28 2.65 -1.81
N ALA A 24 11.26 1.75 -1.70
CA ALA A 24 11.29 0.50 -2.46
C ALA A 24 10.27 -0.55 -2.00
N HIS A 25 9.58 -0.32 -0.88
CA HIS A 25 8.70 -1.31 -0.27
C HIS A 25 7.39 -0.71 0.21
N PRO A 26 6.23 -1.28 -0.20
CA PRO A 26 4.95 -0.90 0.35
C PRO A 26 4.90 -1.11 1.85
N LYS A 27 4.66 -0.04 2.62
CA LYS A 27 4.44 -0.13 4.08
C LYS A 27 2.95 -0.13 4.41
N LEU A 28 2.57 -0.93 5.39
CA LEU A 28 1.24 -0.86 5.98
C LEU A 28 1.16 0.41 6.84
N VAL A 29 0.27 1.34 6.47
CA VAL A 29 0.05 2.61 7.16
C VAL A 29 -1.04 2.49 8.22
N SER A 30 -2.09 1.70 7.93
CA SER A 30 -3.17 1.46 8.88
C SER A 30 -3.93 0.18 8.58
N SER A 31 -4.58 -0.37 9.60
CA SER A 31 -5.49 -1.50 9.48
C SER A 31 -6.83 -1.18 10.14
N THR A 32 -7.89 -1.81 9.65
CA THR A 32 -9.21 -1.79 10.29
C THR A 32 -9.77 -3.21 10.25
N PRO A 33 -9.94 -3.89 11.40
CA PRO A 33 -9.65 -3.45 12.77
C PRO A 33 -8.19 -3.02 13.01
N ALA A 34 -7.98 -2.14 14.00
CA ALA A 34 -6.65 -1.72 14.39
C ALA A 34 -5.84 -2.91 14.93
N ALA A 35 -4.51 -2.88 14.76
CA ALA A 35 -3.65 -3.93 15.29
C ALA A 35 -3.89 -4.11 16.80
N SER A 36 -4.00 -5.36 17.23
CA SER A 36 -4.26 -5.74 18.63
C SER A 36 -5.59 -5.24 19.22
N ALA A 37 -6.52 -4.75 18.41
CA ALA A 37 -7.84 -4.37 18.89
C ALA A 37 -8.72 -5.60 19.15
N THR A 38 -9.36 -5.64 20.32
CA THR A 38 -10.43 -6.60 20.61
C THR A 38 -11.71 -6.09 19.96
N VAL A 39 -12.17 -6.79 18.93
CA VAL A 39 -13.42 -6.48 18.22
C VAL A 39 -14.34 -7.70 18.24
N GLY A 40 -15.64 -7.46 18.07
CA GLY A 40 -16.60 -8.52 17.83
C GLY A 40 -16.40 -9.21 16.46
N ALA A 41 -17.29 -10.15 16.16
CA ALA A 41 -17.29 -10.85 14.87
C ALA A 41 -17.30 -9.84 13.70
N THR A 42 -16.32 -9.96 12.80
CA THR A 42 -16.09 -9.00 11.73
C THR A 42 -15.87 -9.75 10.41
N ASN A 43 -16.63 -9.38 9.38
CA ASN A 43 -16.56 -10.03 8.07
C ASN A 43 -15.63 -9.31 7.08
N ARG A 44 -14.94 -8.23 7.53
CA ARG A 44 -14.10 -7.39 6.67
C ARG A 44 -12.87 -6.87 7.39
N LEU A 45 -11.70 -7.16 6.83
CA LEU A 45 -10.42 -6.58 7.21
C LEU A 45 -9.94 -5.64 6.10
N THR A 46 -9.59 -4.40 6.44
CA THR A 46 -9.06 -3.42 5.50
C THR A 46 -7.62 -3.08 5.88
N LEU A 47 -6.70 -3.22 4.94
CA LEU A 47 -5.29 -2.88 5.08
C LEU A 47 -4.96 -1.70 4.14
N THR A 48 -4.40 -0.64 4.69
CA THR A 48 -4.03 0.57 3.92
C THR A 48 -2.52 0.64 3.78
N PHE A 49 -2.05 0.68 2.55
CA PHE A 49 -0.63 0.81 2.23
C PHE A 49 -0.31 2.23 1.76
N SER A 50 0.95 2.64 1.88
CA SER A 50 1.41 3.96 1.39
C SER A 50 1.40 4.08 -0.13
N GLU A 51 1.44 2.96 -0.85
CA GLU A 51 1.48 2.88 -2.30
C GLU A 51 0.37 1.98 -2.84
N ARG A 52 0.11 2.11 -4.14
CA ARG A 52 -0.79 1.20 -4.85
C ARG A 52 -0.14 -0.16 -4.99
N LEU A 53 -0.82 -1.19 -4.49
CA LEU A 53 -0.40 -2.58 -4.66
C LEU A 53 -0.81 -3.11 -6.03
N MET A 54 0.01 -3.98 -6.61
CA MET A 54 -0.33 -4.75 -7.81
C MET A 54 -1.11 -6.00 -7.40
N PRO A 55 -2.40 -6.14 -7.76
CA PRO A 55 -3.25 -7.22 -7.24
C PRO A 55 -2.71 -8.63 -7.50
N ARG A 56 -2.06 -8.86 -8.66
CA ARG A 56 -1.49 -10.16 -9.02
C ARG A 56 -0.25 -10.56 -8.23
N LEU A 57 0.46 -9.58 -7.66
CA LEU A 57 1.70 -9.78 -6.90
C LEU A 57 1.50 -9.57 -5.40
N SER A 58 0.25 -9.34 -4.97
CA SER A 58 -0.10 -9.06 -3.58
C SER A 58 -1.04 -10.14 -3.06
N GLY A 59 -0.73 -10.64 -1.87
CA GLY A 59 -1.52 -11.65 -1.18
C GLY A 59 -1.65 -11.33 0.29
N VAL A 60 -2.69 -11.88 0.92
CA VAL A 60 -2.91 -11.83 2.36
C VAL A 60 -3.25 -13.24 2.80
N ASP A 61 -2.56 -13.71 3.84
CA ASP A 61 -2.88 -14.93 4.56
C ASP A 61 -3.56 -14.55 5.88
N LEU A 62 -4.73 -15.11 6.13
CA LEU A 62 -5.41 -14.98 7.41
C LEU A 62 -5.25 -16.30 8.18
N ALA A 63 -4.69 -16.21 9.38
CA ALA A 63 -4.51 -17.34 10.27
C ALA A 63 -5.19 -17.07 11.61
N MET A 64 -5.88 -18.07 12.14
CA MET A 64 -6.36 -18.06 13.50
C MET A 64 -5.19 -18.45 14.41
N THR A 65 -4.91 -17.60 15.41
CA THR A 65 -3.79 -17.79 16.35
C THR A 65 -4.25 -18.11 17.77
N GLY A 66 -5.55 -18.05 18.05
CA GLY A 66 -6.11 -18.44 19.34
C GLY A 66 -7.64 -18.54 19.30
N MET A 67 -8.19 -19.44 20.12
CA MET A 67 -9.62 -19.64 20.30
C MET A 67 -9.97 -19.56 21.79
N PRO A 68 -11.16 -19.07 22.20
CA PRO A 68 -11.57 -19.11 23.60
C PRO A 68 -11.47 -20.55 24.15
N GLY A 69 -10.65 -20.76 25.17
CA GLY A 69 -10.39 -22.08 25.76
C GLY A 69 -9.21 -22.88 25.19
N MET A 70 -8.59 -22.44 24.07
CA MET A 70 -7.34 -23.01 23.53
C MET A 70 -6.46 -21.91 22.92
N ALA A 71 -5.59 -21.32 23.74
CA ALA A 71 -4.81 -20.12 23.39
C ALA A 71 -3.51 -20.39 22.60
N ASN A 72 -3.00 -21.63 22.55
CA ASN A 72 -1.67 -21.95 22.04
C ASN A 72 -1.68 -23.00 20.92
N HIS A 73 -2.67 -22.97 20.04
CA HIS A 73 -2.65 -23.84 18.86
C HIS A 73 -1.71 -23.27 17.79
N ALA A 74 -1.16 -24.14 16.93
CA ALA A 74 -0.41 -23.69 15.77
C ALA A 74 -1.29 -22.77 14.88
N PRO A 75 -0.71 -21.76 14.19
CA PRO A 75 -1.48 -20.90 13.30
C PRO A 75 -2.22 -21.73 12.25
N MET A 76 -3.54 -21.63 12.24
CA MET A 76 -4.39 -22.38 11.31
C MET A 76 -4.96 -21.43 10.27
N LYS A 77 -4.74 -21.69 8.98
CA LYS A 77 -5.26 -20.83 7.90
C LYS A 77 -6.79 -20.81 7.93
N ILE A 78 -7.36 -19.61 7.87
CA ILE A 78 -8.80 -19.40 7.76
C ILE A 78 -9.15 -19.39 6.27
N GLY A 79 -9.94 -20.37 5.84
CA GLY A 79 -10.44 -20.44 4.46
C GLY A 79 -11.57 -19.45 4.18
N GLY A 80 -11.85 -19.20 2.89
CA GLY A 80 -13.02 -18.43 2.45
C GLY A 80 -12.89 -16.91 2.46
N ALA A 81 -11.75 -16.36 2.89
CA ALA A 81 -11.48 -14.93 2.79
C ALA A 81 -11.17 -14.54 1.33
N THR A 82 -12.00 -13.69 0.74
CA THR A 82 -11.72 -13.10 -0.57
C THR A 82 -10.86 -11.85 -0.41
N THR A 83 -9.70 -11.81 -1.07
CA THR A 83 -8.83 -10.64 -1.10
C THR A 83 -9.16 -9.76 -2.32
N ALA A 84 -9.28 -8.46 -2.09
CA ALA A 84 -9.45 -7.49 -3.16
C ALA A 84 -8.56 -6.28 -2.89
N VAL A 85 -7.76 -5.91 -3.88
CA VAL A 85 -6.96 -4.69 -3.85
C VAL A 85 -7.73 -3.61 -4.60
N GLY A 86 -8.22 -2.61 -3.87
CA GLY A 86 -8.96 -1.47 -4.41
C GLY A 86 -8.31 -0.15 -4.01
N VAL A 87 -8.48 0.87 -4.83
CA VAL A 87 -8.11 2.23 -4.44
C VAL A 87 -9.19 2.78 -3.50
N ARG A 88 -8.79 3.24 -2.30
CA ARG A 88 -9.66 3.85 -1.28
C ARG A 88 -10.50 5.04 -1.80
N TRP A 89 -10.18 5.55 -2.99
CA TRP A 89 -10.82 6.70 -3.63
C TRP A 89 -11.78 6.35 -4.78
N CYS A 90 -11.91 5.09 -5.18
CA CYS A 90 -12.99 4.68 -6.07
C CYS A 90 -14.22 4.39 -5.21
N ARG A 91 -14.95 5.45 -4.84
CA ARG A 91 -16.34 5.31 -4.46
C ARG A 91 -17.07 4.78 -5.69
N PHE A 92 -17.45 3.50 -5.66
CA PHE A 92 -18.42 2.96 -6.60
C PHE A 92 -19.79 3.58 -6.28
N SER A 93 -20.00 4.78 -6.80
CA SER A 93 -21.35 5.28 -7.07
C SER A 93 -21.67 4.83 -8.49
N GLY A 94 -22.79 4.16 -8.69
CA GLY A 94 -23.14 3.38 -9.88
C GLY A 94 -23.26 4.10 -11.23
N GLN A 95 -22.45 5.12 -11.54
CA GLN A 95 -22.30 5.70 -12.89
C GLN A 95 -20.92 6.37 -13.00
N GLY A 96 -20.10 5.93 -13.95
CA GLY A 96 -18.94 6.69 -14.46
C GLY A 96 -17.69 6.72 -13.56
N VAL A 97 -16.66 5.96 -13.95
CA VAL A 97 -15.32 6.03 -13.37
C VAL A 97 -14.71 7.40 -13.71
N LYS A 98 -14.76 8.38 -12.79
CA LYS A 98 -13.94 9.59 -12.88
C LYS A 98 -12.64 9.38 -12.12
N LEU A 99 -11.55 9.31 -12.87
CA LEU A 99 -10.19 9.46 -12.36
C LEU A 99 -10.00 10.95 -12.03
N VAL A 100 -9.86 11.28 -10.75
CA VAL A 100 -9.42 12.62 -10.32
C VAL A 100 -7.95 12.52 -9.93
N PRO A 101 -7.03 13.14 -10.68
CA PRO A 101 -5.64 13.25 -10.30
C PRO A 101 -5.44 14.43 -9.33
N THR A 102 -4.72 14.16 -8.26
CA THR A 102 -3.72 15.08 -7.71
C THR A 102 -2.54 14.23 -7.32
#